data_AF-A0A5J6RFQ1-F1
#
_entry.id   AF-A0A5J6RFQ1-F1
#
_cell.length_a   1.000
_cell.length_b   1.000
_cell.length_c   1.000
_cell.angle_alpha   90.00
_cell.angle_beta   90.00
_cell.angle_gamma   90.00
#
_symmetry.space_group_name_H-M   'P 1'
#
loop_
_entity.id
_entity.type
_entity.pdbx_description
1 polymer ?
#
loop_
_entity_poly.entity_id
_entity_poly.type
_entity_poly.pdbx_seq_one_letter_code
_entity_poly.pdbx_strand_id
1 'polypeptide(L)'
;MIARVKNIKSIDNLNIVEFDFNDTILKMMSLELNKDIVVGTKVELSVKPTNVIISKKPIENISLSNQTLAKIVDINDGELLSSITLNTNDCYLESIITKDSFLRLNLQKNDYVNILIKASDLSILRVLND
;
A
#
# COMPACT_ATOMS: atom_id res chain seq x y z
N MET A 1 -1.85 -2.42 -7.37
CA MET A 1 -1.75 -3.75 -6.70
C MET A 1 -2.98 -4.57 -7.05
N ILE A 2 -2.84 -5.71 -7.72
CA ILE A 2 -3.98 -6.57 -8.09
C ILE A 2 -4.34 -7.45 -6.89
N ALA A 3 -5.58 -7.39 -6.41
CA ALA A 3 -6.03 -8.13 -5.24
C ALA A 3 -7.46 -8.65 -5.41
N ARG A 4 -7.89 -9.58 -4.54
CA ARG A 4 -9.31 -10.00 -4.44
C ARG A 4 -9.91 -9.54 -3.14
N VAL A 5 -11.15 -9.08 -3.17
CA VAL A 5 -11.93 -8.80 -1.95
C VAL A 5 -12.12 -10.11 -1.19
N LYS A 6 -11.68 -10.14 0.06
CA LYS A 6 -11.76 -11.29 0.95
C LYS A 6 -12.87 -11.16 1.99
N ASN A 7 -13.10 -9.94 2.47
CA ASN A 7 -14.11 -9.66 3.50
C ASN A 7 -14.58 -8.21 3.41
N ILE A 8 -15.82 -7.96 3.79
CA ILE A 8 -16.41 -6.62 3.88
C ILE A 8 -17.15 -6.53 5.22
N LYS A 9 -16.79 -5.53 6.03
CA LYS A 9 -17.51 -5.16 7.25
C LYS A 9 -18.09 -3.77 7.07
N SER A 10 -19.39 -3.64 7.30
CA SER A 10 -20.10 -2.38 7.12
C SER A 10 -20.97 -2.06 8.34
N ILE A 11 -20.91 -0.80 8.78
CA ILE A 11 -21.81 -0.21 9.78
C ILE A 11 -22.21 1.17 9.25
N ASP A 12 -23.51 1.40 9.08
CA ASP A 12 -24.03 2.59 8.38
C ASP A 12 -23.36 2.78 7.00
N ASN A 13 -22.67 3.89 6.80
CA ASN A 13 -21.90 4.16 5.57
C ASN A 13 -20.41 3.78 5.70
N LEU A 14 -19.94 3.40 6.89
CA LEU A 14 -18.54 3.05 7.10
C LEU A 14 -18.27 1.62 6.65
N ASN A 15 -17.26 1.44 5.81
CA ASN A 15 -16.84 0.17 5.28
C ASN A 15 -15.37 -0.10 5.62
N ILE A 16 -15.08 -1.30 6.10
CA ILE A 16 -13.73 -1.87 6.12
C ILE A 16 -13.73 -3.04 5.15
N VAL A 17 -12.89 -2.93 4.12
CA VAL A 17 -12.73 -3.97 3.09
C VAL A 17 -11.36 -4.60 3.27
N GLU A 18 -11.33 -5.94 3.38
CA GLU A 18 -10.09 -6.72 3.42
C GLU A 18 -9.86 -7.34 2.05
N PHE A 19 -8.61 -7.27 1.57
CA PHE A 19 -8.21 -7.81 0.27
C PHE A 19 -7.09 -8.83 0.46
N ASP A 20 -7.13 -9.88 -0.36
CA ASP A 20 -6.03 -10.81 -0.53
C ASP A 20 -5.11 -10.30 -1.65
N PHE A 21 -3.90 -9.90 -1.27
CA PHE A 21 -2.81 -9.49 -2.16
C PHE A 21 -1.64 -10.45 -1.99
N ASN A 22 -1.63 -11.55 -2.76
CA ASN A 22 -0.59 -12.57 -2.73
C ASN A 22 -0.28 -13.04 -1.29
N ASP A 23 -1.31 -13.57 -0.62
CA ASP A 23 -1.28 -14.04 0.78
C ASP A 23 -1.05 -12.94 1.84
N THR A 24 -0.90 -11.68 1.42
CA THR A 24 -0.90 -10.53 2.32
C THR A 24 -2.29 -9.93 2.41
N ILE A 25 -2.81 -9.76 3.63
CA ILE A 25 -4.08 -9.07 3.85
C ILE A 25 -3.86 -7.56 3.85
N LEU A 26 -4.49 -6.88 2.89
CA LEU A 26 -4.60 -5.42 2.86
C LEU A 26 -5.99 -4.99 3.32
N LYS A 27 -6.10 -3.79 3.87
CA LYS A 27 -7.31 -3.18 4.40
C LYS A 27 -7.51 -1.80 3.81
N MET A 28 -8.74 -1.52 3.39
CA MET A 28 -9.22 -0.20 3.01
C MET A 28 -10.34 0.22 3.95
N MET A 29 -10.38 1.51 4.27
CA MET A 29 -11.54 2.17 4.88
C MET A 29 -12.22 3.05 3.83
N SER A 30 -13.55 2.98 3.73
CA SER A 30 -14.32 3.87 2.85
C SER A 30 -15.65 4.31 3.47
N LEU A 31 -16.10 5.51 3.13
CA LEU A 31 -17.42 6.05 3.49
C LEU A 31 -18.54 5.57 2.55
N GLU A 32 -18.18 5.09 1.37
CA GLU A 32 -19.13 4.54 0.40
C GLU A 32 -18.43 3.42 -0.35
N LEU A 33 -19.14 2.33 -0.59
CA LEU A 33 -18.62 1.20 -1.36
C LEU A 33 -19.59 0.93 -2.51
N ASN A 34 -19.06 0.87 -3.72
CA ASN A 34 -19.88 0.50 -4.88
C ASN A 34 -20.49 -0.89 -4.64
N LYS A 35 -21.78 -1.05 -4.93
CA LYS A 35 -22.55 -2.29 -4.73
C LYS A 35 -22.00 -3.48 -5.51
N ASP A 36 -21.26 -3.21 -6.59
CA ASP A 36 -20.60 -4.25 -7.40
C ASP A 36 -19.33 -4.82 -6.73
N ILE A 37 -18.87 -4.22 -5.63
CA ILE A 37 -17.76 -4.73 -4.84
C ILE A 37 -18.30 -5.71 -3.81
N VAL A 38 -18.15 -7.00 -4.10
CA VAL A 38 -18.53 -8.11 -3.22
C VAL A 38 -17.31 -8.99 -2.93
N VAL A 39 -17.43 -9.89 -1.97
CA VAL A 39 -16.38 -10.89 -1.71
C VAL A 39 -16.11 -11.70 -2.99
N GLY A 40 -14.84 -11.86 -3.34
CA GLY A 40 -14.37 -12.49 -4.56
C GLY A 40 -14.08 -11.54 -5.72
N THR A 41 -14.61 -10.30 -5.69
CA THR A 41 -14.37 -9.29 -6.73
C THR A 41 -12.87 -9.03 -6.86
N LYS A 42 -12.36 -9.12 -8.08
CA LYS A 42 -10.96 -8.80 -8.40
C LYS A 42 -10.85 -7.30 -8.67
N VAL A 43 -9.88 -6.66 -8.04
CA VAL A 43 -9.69 -5.21 -8.11
C VAL A 43 -8.24 -4.85 -8.30
N GLU A 44 -8.02 -3.68 -8.88
CA GLU A 44 -6.74 -2.99 -8.78
C GLU A 44 -6.84 -1.95 -7.67
N LEU A 45 -5.94 -2.07 -6.69
CA LEU A 45 -5.77 -1.13 -5.59
C LEU A 45 -4.70 -0.09 -5.94
N SER A 46 -4.92 1.14 -5.48
CA SER A 46 -3.98 2.25 -5.61
C SER A 46 -3.74 2.95 -4.27
N VAL A 47 -2.60 3.62 -4.18
CA VAL A 47 -2.21 4.48 -3.07
C VAL A 47 -1.41 5.65 -3.64
N LYS A 48 -1.55 6.84 -3.08
CA LYS A 48 -0.74 8.00 -3.49
C LYS A 48 0.71 7.79 -3.02
N PRO A 49 1.73 8.15 -3.81
CA PRO A 49 3.13 7.95 -3.42
C PRO A 49 3.52 8.59 -2.09
N THR A 50 2.92 9.74 -1.75
CA THR A 50 3.13 10.44 -0.48
C THR A 50 2.57 9.73 0.75
N ASN A 51 1.74 8.70 0.53
CA ASN A 51 1.08 7.94 1.59
C ASN A 51 1.66 6.51 1.71
N VAL A 52 2.73 6.21 0.96
CA VAL A 52 3.52 4.98 1.10
C VAL A 52 4.68 5.28 2.04
N ILE A 53 4.63 4.72 3.24
CA ILE A 53 5.67 4.91 4.27
C ILE A 53 6.67 3.76 4.20
N ILE A 54 7.95 4.05 4.43
CA ILE A 54 9.01 3.04 4.42
C ILE A 54 9.56 2.83 5.83
N SER A 55 9.74 1.57 6.22
CA SER A 55 10.56 1.16 7.36
C SER A 55 11.57 0.10 6.95
N LYS A 56 12.70 0.02 7.66
CA LYS A 56 13.71 -1.03 7.45
C LYS A 56 13.27 -2.41 7.96
N LYS A 57 12.28 -2.46 8.84
CA LYS A 57 11.74 -3.68 9.46
C LYS A 57 10.24 -3.55 9.66
N PRO A 58 9.47 -4.65 9.69
CA PRO A 58 8.08 -4.63 10.13
C PRO A 58 7.95 -3.96 11.50
N ILE A 59 6.88 -3.19 11.68
CA ILE A 59 6.62 -2.46 12.93
C ILE A 59 5.40 -3.09 13.62
N GLU A 60 5.58 -3.58 14.83
CA GLU A 60 4.49 -4.07 15.66
C GLU A 60 3.78 -2.91 16.40
N ASN A 61 2.53 -3.13 16.82
CA ASN A 61 1.77 -2.20 17.65
C ASN A 61 1.62 -0.78 17.06
N ILE A 62 1.39 -0.69 15.74
CA ILE A 62 1.15 0.58 15.03
C ILE A 62 -0.24 0.59 14.40
N SER A 63 -0.82 1.79 14.19
CA SER A 63 -2.15 1.97 13.60
C SER A 63 -2.19 1.84 12.07
N LEU A 64 -1.05 1.60 11.41
CA LEU A 64 -0.98 1.35 9.98
C LEU A 64 -1.31 -0.12 9.71
N SER A 65 -2.53 -0.33 9.21
CA SER A 65 -3.10 -1.67 9.04
C SER A 65 -2.49 -2.49 7.90
N ASN A 66 -1.78 -1.83 6.98
CA ASN A 66 -1.20 -2.48 5.81
C ASN A 66 0.31 -2.43 5.94
N GLN A 67 0.95 -3.60 5.93
CA GLN A 67 2.40 -3.74 5.85
C GLN A 67 2.75 -4.84 4.84
N THR A 68 3.71 -4.58 3.97
CA THR A 68 4.20 -5.62 3.05
C THR A 68 5.67 -5.41 2.71
N LEU A 69 6.36 -6.52 2.44
CA LEU A 69 7.76 -6.49 2.01
C LEU A 69 7.84 -5.95 0.58
N ALA A 70 8.82 -5.07 0.35
CA ALA A 70 9.12 -4.55 -0.97
C ALA A 70 10.63 -4.46 -1.18
N LYS A 71 11.07 -4.64 -2.43
CA LYS A 71 12.44 -4.39 -2.86
C LYS A 71 12.55 -3.00 -3.47
N ILE A 72 13.55 -2.23 -3.07
CA ILE A 72 13.88 -0.97 -3.74
C ILE A 72 14.51 -1.29 -5.09
N VAL A 73 13.84 -0.91 -6.17
CA VAL A 73 14.32 -1.14 -7.55
C VAL A 73 14.96 0.09 -8.16
N ASP A 74 14.56 1.29 -7.71
CA ASP A 74 15.17 2.53 -8.15
C ASP A 74 15.01 3.65 -7.12
N ILE A 75 15.90 4.63 -7.18
CA ILE A 75 15.93 5.79 -6.27
C ILE A 75 16.24 7.02 -7.12
N ASN A 76 15.36 8.02 -7.05
CA ASN A 76 15.63 9.38 -7.52
C ASN A 76 15.81 10.27 -6.29
N ASP A 77 17.05 10.67 -6.03
CA ASP A 77 17.44 11.39 -4.84
C ASP A 77 17.55 12.90 -5.11
N GLY A 78 16.44 13.62 -4.90
CA GLY A 78 16.38 15.07 -5.09
C GLY A 78 16.95 15.87 -3.91
N GLU A 79 16.83 17.19 -4.01
CA GLU A 79 17.34 18.11 -2.99
C GLU A 79 16.47 18.14 -1.72
N LEU A 80 15.14 18.14 -1.88
CA LEU A 80 14.18 18.18 -0.77
C LEU A 80 13.49 16.84 -0.52
N LEU A 81 13.19 16.14 -1.61
CA LEU A 81 12.43 14.89 -1.62
C LEU A 81 13.20 13.83 -2.39
N SER A 82 13.06 12.59 -1.94
CA SER A 82 13.56 11.41 -2.65
C SER A 82 12.36 10.56 -3.06
N SER A 83 12.32 10.17 -4.33
CA SER A 83 11.35 9.22 -4.86
C SER A 83 11.99 7.82 -4.88
N ILE A 84 11.32 6.87 -4.27
CA ILE A 84 11.77 5.48 -4.13
C ILE A 84 10.82 4.60 -4.92
N THR A 85 11.31 3.98 -5.98
CA THR A 85 10.55 2.97 -6.72
C THR A 85 10.72 1.62 -6.05
N LEU A 86 9.59 0.99 -5.74
CA LEU A 86 9.47 -0.22 -4.95
C LEU A 86 8.79 -1.31 -5.77
N ASN A 87 9.24 -2.55 -5.64
CA ASN A 87 8.57 -3.71 -6.19
C ASN A 87 8.09 -4.62 -5.06
N THR A 88 6.81 -4.96 -5.06
CA THR A 88 6.19 -5.90 -4.12
C THR A 88 5.27 -6.83 -4.90
N ASN A 89 5.56 -8.14 -4.89
CA ASN A 89 4.81 -9.18 -5.61
C ASN A 89 4.44 -8.78 -7.05
N ASP A 90 5.44 -8.44 -7.86
CA ASP A 90 5.30 -7.99 -9.26
C ASP A 90 4.49 -6.70 -9.47
N CYS A 91 4.12 -5.99 -8.39
CA CYS A 91 3.53 -4.66 -8.44
C CYS A 91 4.58 -3.59 -8.14
N TYR A 92 4.61 -2.56 -8.97
CA TYR A 92 5.43 -1.38 -8.71
C TYR A 92 4.65 -0.33 -7.93
N LEU A 93 5.32 0.26 -6.94
CA LEU A 93 4.84 1.38 -6.14
C LEU A 93 5.92 2.45 -6.09
N GLU A 94 5.51 3.67 -5.82
CA GLU A 94 6.42 4.78 -5.55
C GLU A 94 6.16 5.28 -4.14
N SER A 95 7.24 5.62 -3.43
CA SER A 95 7.17 6.34 -2.17
C SER A 95 7.93 7.65 -2.32
N ILE A 96 7.28 8.76 -1.96
CA ILE A 96 7.92 10.08 -1.91
C ILE A 96 8.14 10.44 -0.44
N ILE A 97 9.41 10.55 -0.05
CA ILE A 97 9.83 10.87 1.33
C ILE A 97 10.75 12.09 1.35
N THR A 98 10.93 12.69 2.52
CA THR A 98 11.92 13.76 2.67
C THR A 98 13.35 13.24 2.49
N LYS A 99 14.22 14.09 1.94
CA LYS A 99 15.66 13.82 1.84
C LYS A 99 16.25 13.37 3.19
N ASP A 100 15.88 14.05 4.27
CA ASP A 100 16.31 13.69 5.62
C ASP A 100 15.89 12.27 6.02
N SER A 101 14.68 11.85 5.65
CA SER A 101 14.21 10.49 5.94
C SER A 101 14.94 9.46 5.09
N PHE A 102 15.19 9.75 3.81
CA PHE A 102 15.99 8.91 2.92
C PHE A 102 17.40 8.68 3.49
N LEU A 103 18.09 9.77 3.86
CA LEU A 103 19.43 9.73 4.45
C LEU A 103 19.46 9.02 5.80
N ARG A 104 18.52 9.37 6.71
CA ARG A 104 18.41 8.75 8.04
C ARG A 104 18.16 7.25 7.96
N LEU A 105 17.32 6.81 7.01
CA LEU A 105 17.05 5.40 6.79
C LEU A 105 18.19 4.70 6.04
N ASN A 106 19.13 5.42 5.42
CA ASN A 106 20.20 4.87 4.61
C ASN A 106 19.66 3.84 3.59
N LEU A 107 18.69 4.27 2.78
CA LEU A 107 18.05 3.43 1.77
C LEU A 107 18.99 3.24 0.57
N GLN A 108 19.11 2.01 0.09
CA GLN A 108 19.94 1.67 -1.06
C GLN A 108 19.14 0.85 -2.08
N LYS A 109 19.54 0.97 -3.35
CA LYS A 109 18.99 0.12 -4.40
C LYS A 109 19.25 -1.35 -4.06
N ASN A 110 18.26 -2.20 -4.29
CA ASN A 110 18.20 -3.61 -3.89
C ASN A 110 17.95 -3.89 -2.40
N ASP A 111 17.80 -2.88 -1.54
CA ASP A 111 17.34 -3.12 -0.17
C ASP A 111 15.95 -3.75 -0.17
N TYR A 112 15.75 -4.68 0.76
CA TYR A 112 14.42 -5.09 1.17
C TYR A 112 13.97 -4.21 2.33
N VAL A 113 12.80 -3.60 2.16
CA VAL A 113 12.16 -2.71 3.13
C VAL A 113 10.71 -3.14 3.31
N ASN A 114 10.11 -2.68 4.40
CA ASN A 114 8.69 -2.86 4.62
C ASN A 114 7.97 -1.55 4.27
N ILE A 115 6.94 -1.64 3.44
CA ILE A 115 6.07 -0.50 3.15
C ILE A 115 4.87 -0.55 4.09
N LEU A 116 4.44 0.62 4.56
CA LEU A 116 3.27 0.76 5.41
C LEU A 116 2.28 1.74 4.79
N ILE A 117 1.01 1.39 4.84
CA ILE A 117 -0.08 2.22 4.32
C ILE A 117 -1.21 2.22 5.37
N LYS A 118 -1.77 3.38 5.67
CA LYS A 118 -2.97 3.45 6.50
C LYS A 118 -4.18 2.98 5.70
N ALA A 119 -5.14 2.30 6.33
CA ALA A 119 -6.31 1.79 5.62
C ALA A 119 -7.12 2.88 4.89
N SER A 120 -7.10 4.12 5.37
CA SER A 120 -7.77 5.26 4.74
C SER A 120 -7.07 5.81 3.48
N ASP A 121 -5.82 5.41 3.23
CA ASP A 121 -5.00 5.90 2.11
C ASP A 121 -4.93 4.92 0.94
N LEU A 122 -5.47 3.71 1.14
CA LEU A 122 -5.64 2.70 0.10
C LEU A 122 -7.00 2.90 -0.57
N SER A 123 -7.07 2.77 -1.88
CA SER A 123 -8.32 2.87 -2.64
C SER A 123 -8.44 1.79 -3.70
N ILE A 124 -9.66 1.47 -4.10
CA ILE A 124 -9.93 0.70 -5.32
C ILE A 124 -9.82 1.66 -6.50
N LEU A 125 -8.87 1.42 -7.40
CA LEU A 125 -8.70 2.18 -8.65
C LEU A 125 -9.75 1.75 -9.68
N ARG A 126 -9.92 0.44 -9.85
CA ARG A 126 -10.91 -0.15 -10.76
C ARG A 126 -11.20 -1.61 -10.41
N VAL A 127 -12.37 -2.06 -10.83
CA VAL A 127 -12.72 -3.49 -10.87
C VAL A 127 -12.08 -4.12 -12.10
N LEU A 128 -11.57 -5.33 -11.94
CA LEU A 128 -11.01 -6.13 -13.02
C LEU A 128 -12.03 -7.23 -13.37
N ASN A 129 -12.67 -7.08 -14.52
CA ASN A 129 -13.56 -8.08 -15.07
C ASN A 129 -12.69 -9.06 -15.86
N ASP A 130 -12.34 -10.18 -15.24
CA ASP A 130 -11.78 -11.33 -15.97
C ASP A 130 -12.89 -12.07 -16.72
#